data_AF-A0A563DU65-F1
#
_entry.id   AF-A0A563DU65-F1
#
_cell.length_a   1.000
_cell.length_b   1.000
_cell.length_c   1.000
_cell.angle_alpha   90.00
_cell.angle_beta   90.00
_cell.angle_gamma   90.00
#
_symmetry.space_group_name_H-M   'P 1'
#
loop_
_entity.id
_entity.type
_entity.pdbx_description
1 polymer ?
#
loop_
_entity_poly.entity_id
_entity_poly.type
_entity_poly.pdbx_seq_one_letter_code
_entity_poly.pdbx_strand_id
1 'polypeptide(L)'
;MPWTQARGRPVAMPNDLTPLRGRHIDAQARVAWLLRVNRLAAGCGTASSFVATLAERGCVVGPSALSRYETGGEAVPIRVIRAYELALDLPPGQLIGISHGLTRSSGGYPVPPRGAPHLSRAAVSRALGDLELQIAGGIATGLDWLSIAQLLTSSNGTVLPPSMLNDWLGRLVNQTMRSVHHAHVIRIQALSLLVQDPQTGRVTFDQIQAETGRDGAQGVVDVLAVLGDVGDPGLVERLLRGLRDTHGARQWGVALALLTQIVSGTLPSRLIPALIDTLLEIARRGVVAGLPAFVLAQRLSAPLTQQVIAALGGDPTDPDPGARVQHPAQLARYVAAGTTASGLEDPMLERLLRESLSADFVERRRQALRMLSASPY
;
A
#
# COMPACT_ATOMS: atom_id res chain seq x y z
N MET A 1 -2.68 -12.40 -23.65
CA MET A 1 -2.81 -13.82 -23.27
C MET A 1 -4.29 -14.14 -23.16
N PRO A 2 -4.80 -15.27 -23.68
CA PRO A 2 -6.23 -15.56 -23.64
C PRO A 2 -6.66 -15.91 -22.20
N TRP A 3 -7.65 -15.20 -21.69
CA TRP A 3 -8.26 -15.50 -20.39
C TRP A 3 -8.96 -16.86 -20.42
N THR A 4 -8.86 -17.60 -19.33
CA THR A 4 -9.54 -18.90 -19.23
C THR A 4 -11.04 -18.69 -19.09
N GLN A 5 -11.84 -19.12 -20.07
CA GLN A 5 -13.29 -19.19 -19.88
C GLN A 5 -13.61 -20.27 -18.82
N ALA A 6 -14.31 -19.87 -17.76
CA ALA A 6 -14.79 -20.82 -16.75
C ALA A 6 -15.76 -21.82 -17.40
N ARG A 7 -15.45 -23.12 -17.34
CA ARG A 7 -16.43 -24.17 -17.66
C ARG A 7 -17.36 -24.37 -16.46
N GLY A 8 -18.66 -24.13 -16.63
CA GLY A 8 -19.69 -24.23 -15.57
C GLY A 8 -20.25 -22.87 -15.13
N ARG A 9 -21.17 -22.86 -14.15
CA ARG A 9 -21.73 -21.61 -13.60
C ARG A 9 -20.58 -20.76 -13.04
N PRO A 10 -20.38 -19.51 -13.51
CA PRO A 10 -19.32 -18.66 -12.99
C PRO A 10 -19.54 -18.46 -11.48
N VAL A 11 -18.58 -18.87 -10.67
CA VAL A 11 -18.54 -18.42 -9.26
C VAL A 11 -18.40 -16.91 -9.31
N ALA A 12 -19.27 -16.16 -8.62
CA ALA A 12 -19.24 -14.70 -8.64
C ALA A 12 -17.81 -14.19 -8.35
N MET A 13 -17.40 -13.14 -9.07
CA MET A 13 -16.12 -12.47 -8.81
C MET A 13 -16.17 -11.80 -7.43
N PRO A 14 -15.07 -11.80 -6.65
CA PRO A 14 -15.01 -11.06 -5.38
C PRO A 14 -15.34 -9.60 -5.64
N ASN A 15 -16.10 -8.98 -4.73
CA ASN A 15 -16.55 -7.60 -4.88
C ASN A 15 -16.39 -6.85 -3.54
N ASP A 16 -15.95 -5.59 -3.60
CA ASP A 16 -15.87 -4.71 -2.45
C ASP A 16 -17.18 -3.94 -2.30
N LEU A 17 -18.03 -4.41 -1.38
CA LEU A 17 -19.35 -3.84 -1.12
C LEU A 17 -19.31 -2.63 -0.18
N THR A 18 -18.15 -2.18 0.29
CA THR A 18 -18.12 -1.00 1.16
C THR A 18 -18.55 0.26 0.38
N PRO A 19 -19.15 1.26 1.05
CA PRO A 19 -19.58 2.48 0.39
C PRO A 19 -18.45 3.19 -0.36
N LEU A 20 -18.71 3.70 -1.57
CA LEU A 20 -17.72 4.40 -2.43
C LEU A 20 -17.04 5.59 -1.71
N ARG A 21 -17.81 6.34 -0.92
CA ARG A 21 -17.30 7.48 -0.12
C ARG A 21 -16.89 7.07 1.30
N GLY A 22 -16.99 5.79 1.65
CA GLY A 22 -16.70 5.26 2.98
C GLY A 22 -15.21 5.32 3.34
N ARG A 23 -14.93 5.32 4.65
CA ARG A 23 -13.56 5.31 5.21
C ARG A 23 -12.86 3.96 5.05
N HIS A 24 -13.63 2.87 4.99
CA HIS A 24 -13.09 1.51 4.92
C HIS A 24 -13.35 0.85 3.57
N ILE A 25 -12.54 -0.16 3.29
CA ILE A 25 -12.66 -1.06 2.13
C ILE A 25 -12.62 -2.49 2.62
N ASP A 26 -13.15 -3.38 1.80
CA ASP A 26 -12.90 -4.79 1.97
C ASP A 26 -11.53 -5.16 1.36
N ALA A 27 -10.47 -5.05 2.17
CA ALA A 27 -9.12 -5.46 1.75
C ALA A 27 -9.05 -6.95 1.39
N GLN A 28 -9.84 -7.79 2.07
CA GLN A 28 -9.84 -9.24 1.83
C GLN A 28 -10.45 -9.56 0.46
N ALA A 29 -11.60 -8.96 0.12
CA ALA A 29 -12.21 -9.11 -1.21
C ALA A 29 -11.28 -8.59 -2.32
N ARG A 30 -10.58 -7.47 -2.10
CA ARG A 30 -9.60 -6.93 -3.07
C ARG A 30 -8.42 -7.87 -3.28
N VAL A 31 -7.82 -8.40 -2.21
CA VAL A 31 -6.73 -9.38 -2.32
C VAL A 31 -7.21 -10.65 -3.03
N ALA A 32 -8.37 -11.17 -2.65
CA ALA A 32 -8.99 -12.32 -3.28
C ALA A 32 -9.21 -12.12 -4.79
N TRP A 33 -9.75 -10.95 -5.17
CA TRP A 33 -9.91 -10.57 -6.57
C TRP A 33 -8.57 -10.58 -7.30
N LEU A 34 -7.54 -9.95 -6.75
CA LEU A 34 -6.24 -9.80 -7.40
C LEU A 34 -5.59 -11.16 -7.70
N LEU A 35 -5.64 -12.08 -6.73
CA LEU A 35 -5.12 -13.44 -6.93
C LEU A 35 -5.90 -14.18 -8.01
N ARG A 36 -7.23 -14.08 -7.95
CA ARG A 36 -8.12 -14.79 -8.87
C ARG A 36 -7.98 -14.31 -10.31
N VAL A 37 -7.94 -12.99 -10.55
CA VAL A 37 -7.80 -12.47 -11.93
C VAL A 37 -6.44 -12.83 -12.53
N ASN A 38 -5.36 -12.78 -11.74
CA ASN A 38 -4.04 -13.21 -12.20
C ASN A 38 -4.02 -14.70 -12.58
N ARG A 39 -4.65 -15.58 -11.78
CA ARG A 39 -4.78 -17.00 -12.11
C ARG A 39 -5.61 -17.23 -13.38
N LEU A 40 -6.74 -16.53 -13.53
CA LEU A 40 -7.62 -16.68 -14.69
C LEU A 40 -6.95 -16.21 -15.99
N ALA A 41 -6.20 -15.11 -15.95
CA ALA A 41 -5.46 -14.58 -17.08
C ALA A 41 -4.27 -15.45 -17.49
N ALA A 42 -3.66 -16.17 -16.55
CA ALA A 42 -2.54 -17.08 -16.82
C ALA A 42 -2.96 -18.40 -17.48
N GLY A 43 -4.24 -18.61 -17.80
CA GLY A 43 -4.70 -19.87 -18.40
C GLY A 43 -4.83 -21.02 -17.38
N CYS A 44 -4.64 -20.74 -16.08
CA CYS A 44 -4.56 -21.75 -15.02
C CYS A 44 -5.95 -22.29 -14.60
N GLY A 45 -6.67 -22.87 -15.56
CA GLY A 45 -7.74 -23.87 -15.41
C GLY A 45 -8.69 -23.74 -14.21
N THR A 46 -9.04 -24.90 -13.65
CA THR A 46 -9.90 -25.02 -12.47
C THR A 46 -9.08 -24.80 -11.19
N ALA A 47 -9.73 -24.50 -10.07
CA ALA A 47 -9.05 -24.42 -8.77
C ALA A 47 -8.26 -25.70 -8.46
N SER A 48 -8.78 -26.87 -8.83
CA SER A 48 -8.13 -28.16 -8.61
C SER A 48 -6.81 -28.32 -9.38
N SER A 49 -6.74 -27.87 -10.65
CA SER A 49 -5.49 -27.93 -11.40
C SER A 49 -4.44 -26.98 -10.83
N PHE A 50 -4.88 -25.79 -10.37
CA PHE A 50 -3.95 -24.82 -9.82
C PHE A 50 -3.40 -25.21 -8.45
N VAL A 51 -4.18 -25.94 -7.64
CA VAL A 51 -3.67 -26.55 -6.40
C VAL A 51 -2.46 -27.45 -6.66
N ALA A 52 -2.46 -28.22 -7.74
CA ALA A 52 -1.32 -29.06 -8.10
C ALA A 52 -0.09 -28.21 -8.44
N THR A 53 -0.26 -27.13 -9.21
CA THR A 53 0.82 -26.17 -9.51
C THR A 53 1.38 -25.52 -8.24
N LEU A 54 0.53 -25.16 -7.28
CA LEU A 54 0.98 -24.63 -5.99
C LEU A 54 1.79 -25.68 -5.19
N ALA A 55 1.37 -26.94 -5.23
CA ALA A 55 2.07 -28.03 -4.55
C ALA A 55 3.47 -28.28 -5.13
N GLU A 56 3.64 -28.19 -6.46
CA GLU A 56 4.96 -28.24 -7.13
C GLU A 56 5.90 -27.12 -6.68
N ARG A 57 5.36 -25.99 -6.19
CA ARG A 57 6.10 -24.88 -5.60
C ARG A 57 6.21 -24.94 -4.07
N GLY A 58 5.93 -26.11 -3.48
CA GLY A 58 6.05 -26.35 -2.04
C GLY A 58 4.91 -25.78 -1.20
N CYS A 59 3.78 -25.39 -1.81
CA CYS A 59 2.62 -24.86 -1.11
C CYS A 59 1.42 -25.81 -1.22
N VAL A 60 1.22 -26.64 -0.19
CA VAL A 60 0.09 -27.58 -0.15
C VAL A 60 -1.15 -26.89 0.40
N VAL A 61 -2.17 -26.71 -0.44
CA VAL A 61 -3.47 -26.11 -0.09
C VAL A 61 -4.59 -26.94 -0.72
N GLY A 62 -5.66 -27.24 0.03
CA GLY A 62 -6.80 -27.97 -0.52
C GLY A 62 -7.68 -27.10 -1.45
N PRO A 63 -8.40 -27.68 -2.44
CA PRO A 63 -9.25 -26.92 -3.36
C PRO A 63 -10.31 -26.03 -2.68
N SER A 64 -10.88 -26.51 -1.57
CA SER A 64 -11.85 -25.72 -0.78
C SER A 64 -11.19 -24.51 -0.09
N ALA A 65 -9.96 -24.64 0.39
CA ALA A 65 -9.23 -23.54 0.99
C ALA A 65 -8.85 -22.50 -0.07
N LEU A 66 -8.36 -22.95 -1.23
CA LEU A 66 -8.09 -22.08 -2.37
C LEU A 66 -9.34 -21.30 -2.80
N SER A 67 -10.49 -21.98 -2.88
CA SER A 67 -11.77 -21.34 -3.20
C SER A 67 -12.15 -20.26 -2.18
N ARG A 68 -11.98 -20.51 -0.88
CA ARG A 68 -12.22 -19.48 0.16
C ARG A 68 -11.26 -18.30 0.02
N TYR A 69 -9.99 -18.53 -0.31
CA TYR A 69 -9.03 -17.47 -0.57
C TYR A 69 -9.42 -16.62 -1.78
N GLU A 70 -9.83 -17.26 -2.89
CA GLU A 70 -10.20 -16.57 -4.13
C GLU A 70 -11.60 -15.98 -4.14
N THR A 71 -12.43 -16.28 -3.14
CA THR A 71 -13.75 -15.65 -2.94
C THR A 71 -13.73 -14.58 -1.85
N GLY A 72 -12.62 -14.44 -1.14
CA GLY A 72 -12.53 -13.54 0.02
C GLY A 72 -13.32 -14.08 1.22
N GLY A 73 -13.57 -15.39 1.32
CA GLY A 73 -14.15 -16.01 2.51
C GLY A 73 -13.14 -16.24 3.64
N GLU A 74 -11.84 -16.23 3.34
CA GLU A 74 -10.75 -16.37 4.33
C GLU A 74 -9.56 -15.47 3.93
N ALA A 75 -8.85 -14.91 4.92
CA ALA A 75 -7.63 -14.14 4.68
C ALA A 75 -6.54 -15.04 4.09
N VAL A 76 -5.87 -14.56 3.03
CA VAL A 76 -4.88 -15.36 2.31
C VAL A 76 -3.53 -15.32 3.04
N PRO A 77 -2.96 -16.47 3.44
CA PRO A 77 -1.64 -16.48 4.07
C PRO A 77 -0.54 -16.03 3.11
N ILE A 78 0.46 -15.32 3.61
CA ILE A 78 1.61 -14.81 2.81
C ILE A 78 2.29 -15.92 2.00
N ARG A 79 2.46 -17.11 2.60
CA ARG A 79 3.06 -18.27 1.91
C ARG A 79 2.29 -18.66 0.64
N VAL A 80 0.97 -18.47 0.64
CA VAL A 80 0.11 -18.78 -0.51
C VAL A 80 0.28 -17.69 -1.56
N ILE A 81 0.30 -16.41 -1.18
CA ILE A 81 0.54 -15.30 -2.12
C ILE A 81 1.92 -15.45 -2.80
N ARG A 82 2.96 -15.81 -2.04
CA ARG A 82 4.29 -16.10 -2.61
C ARG A 82 4.25 -17.28 -3.59
N ALA A 83 3.51 -18.32 -3.26
CA ALA A 83 3.35 -19.47 -4.15
C ALA A 83 2.58 -19.10 -5.43
N TYR A 84 1.62 -18.17 -5.37
CA TYR A 84 0.97 -17.59 -6.56
C TYR A 84 1.99 -16.88 -7.45
N GLU A 85 2.83 -15.99 -6.88
CA GLU A 85 3.86 -15.28 -7.65
C GLU A 85 4.79 -16.27 -8.38
N LEU A 86 5.23 -17.33 -7.70
CA LEU A 86 6.07 -18.38 -8.30
C LEU A 86 5.34 -19.24 -9.34
N ALA A 87 4.07 -19.58 -9.09
CA ALA A 87 3.27 -20.42 -9.98
C ALA A 87 2.89 -19.69 -11.28
N LEU A 88 2.72 -18.37 -11.20
CA LEU A 88 2.30 -17.51 -12.30
C LEU A 88 3.46 -16.75 -12.97
N ASP A 89 4.70 -17.03 -12.55
CA ASP A 89 5.92 -16.36 -13.01
C ASP A 89 5.83 -14.82 -12.91
N LEU A 90 5.22 -14.34 -11.81
CA LEU A 90 5.11 -12.92 -11.53
C LEU A 90 6.38 -12.39 -10.85
N PRO A 91 6.72 -11.10 -11.05
CA PRO A 91 7.80 -10.46 -10.31
C PRO A 91 7.67 -10.70 -8.80
N PRO A 92 8.74 -11.18 -8.13
CA PRO A 92 8.69 -11.48 -6.70
C PRO A 92 8.25 -10.26 -5.89
N GLY A 93 7.27 -10.44 -5.01
CA GLY A 93 6.74 -9.40 -4.12
C GLY A 93 5.71 -8.45 -4.76
N GLN A 94 5.36 -8.61 -6.04
CA GLN A 94 4.31 -7.81 -6.69
C GLN A 94 2.96 -7.92 -5.97
N LEU A 95 2.50 -9.15 -5.73
CA LEU A 95 1.22 -9.43 -5.09
C LEU A 95 1.31 -9.29 -3.57
N ILE A 96 2.42 -9.74 -2.97
CA ILE A 96 2.66 -9.60 -1.52
C ILE A 96 2.66 -8.13 -1.14
N GLY A 97 3.39 -7.30 -1.87
CA GLY A 97 3.57 -5.88 -1.57
C GLY A 97 2.24 -5.13 -1.58
N ILE A 98 1.39 -5.40 -2.57
CA ILE A 98 0.06 -4.79 -2.69
C ILE A 98 -0.87 -5.32 -1.60
N SER A 99 -0.88 -6.62 -1.37
CA SER A 99 -1.75 -7.25 -0.37
C SER A 99 -1.45 -6.75 1.04
N HIS A 100 -0.17 -6.60 1.39
CA HIS A 100 0.24 -6.00 2.67
C HIS A 100 -0.11 -4.51 2.76
N GLY A 101 0.09 -3.75 1.69
CA GLY A 101 -0.28 -2.34 1.66
C GLY A 101 -1.79 -2.13 1.88
N LEU A 102 -2.61 -3.01 1.30
CA LEU A 102 -4.07 -2.97 1.41
C LEU A 102 -4.57 -3.29 2.81
N THR A 103 -4.12 -4.39 3.39
CA THR A 103 -4.56 -4.80 4.73
C THR A 103 -4.23 -3.70 5.73
N ARG A 104 -2.98 -3.21 5.70
CA ARG A 104 -2.48 -2.11 6.54
C ARG A 104 -3.34 -0.84 6.42
N SER A 105 -3.59 -0.39 5.20
CA SER A 105 -4.37 0.84 4.96
C SER A 105 -5.82 0.74 5.45
N SER A 106 -6.35 -0.47 5.55
CA SER A 106 -7.71 -0.74 6.06
C SER A 106 -7.80 -0.89 7.57
N GLY A 107 -6.70 -0.69 8.30
CA GLY A 107 -6.61 -0.92 9.74
C GLY A 107 -6.56 -2.42 10.12
N GLY A 108 -6.46 -3.31 9.14
CA GLY A 108 -6.28 -4.74 9.34
C GLY A 108 -4.80 -5.09 9.31
N TYR A 109 -4.24 -5.57 10.42
CA TYR A 109 -2.89 -6.10 10.38
C TYR A 109 -2.92 -7.51 9.77
N PRO A 110 -1.94 -7.88 8.91
CA PRO A 110 -1.77 -9.27 8.56
C PRO A 110 -1.50 -10.03 9.86
N VAL A 111 -2.49 -10.82 10.29
CA VAL A 111 -2.33 -11.71 11.45
C VAL A 111 -1.19 -12.66 11.11
N PRO A 112 -0.08 -12.68 11.88
CA PRO A 112 0.98 -13.64 11.62
C PRO A 112 0.36 -15.04 11.66
N PRO A 113 0.70 -15.92 10.69
CA PRO A 113 0.14 -17.26 10.66
C PRO A 113 0.35 -17.93 12.03
N ARG A 114 -0.73 -18.41 12.66
CA ARG A 114 -0.61 -19.24 13.86
C ARG A 114 0.30 -20.42 13.53
N GLY A 115 1.45 -20.51 14.23
CA GLY A 115 2.42 -21.59 14.03
C GLY A 115 3.46 -21.36 12.93
N ALA A 116 3.70 -20.12 12.48
CA ALA A 116 4.91 -19.85 11.69
C ALA A 116 6.15 -20.25 12.51
N PRO A 117 7.05 -21.10 11.98
CA PRO A 117 8.21 -21.55 12.73
C PRO A 117 9.07 -20.33 13.10
N HIS A 118 9.30 -20.14 14.39
CA HIS A 118 10.24 -19.13 14.86
C HIS A 118 11.64 -19.54 14.39
N LEU A 119 12.27 -18.69 13.58
CA LEU A 119 13.67 -18.89 13.23
C LEU A 119 14.51 -18.83 14.51
N SER A 120 15.46 -19.77 14.63
CA SER A 120 16.47 -19.70 15.69
C SER A 120 17.35 -18.46 15.46
N ARG A 121 17.92 -17.91 16.55
CA ARG A 121 18.83 -16.75 16.45
C ARG A 121 19.99 -17.01 15.48
N ALA A 122 20.51 -18.24 15.45
CA ALA A 122 21.56 -18.64 14.51
C ALA A 122 21.09 -18.65 13.05
N ALA A 123 19.84 -19.07 12.78
CA ALA A 123 19.26 -19.00 11.44
C ALA A 123 19.01 -17.55 11.00
N VAL A 124 18.52 -16.69 11.90
CA VAL A 124 18.36 -15.25 11.65
C VAL A 124 19.71 -14.61 11.33
N SER A 125 20.74 -14.87 12.13
CA SER A 125 22.08 -14.32 11.91
C SER A 125 22.68 -14.76 10.59
N ARG A 126 22.49 -16.03 10.19
CA ARG A 126 22.98 -16.52 8.89
C ARG A 126 22.26 -15.84 7.73
N ALA A 127 20.94 -15.76 7.79
CA ALA A 127 20.14 -15.10 6.77
C ALA A 127 20.49 -13.60 6.63
N LEU A 128 20.72 -12.90 7.75
CA LEU A 128 21.19 -11.52 7.74
C LEU A 128 22.59 -11.38 7.12
N GLY A 129 23.51 -12.31 7.40
CA GLY A 129 24.84 -12.33 6.78
C GLY A 129 24.79 -12.53 5.26
N ASP A 130 23.92 -13.42 4.77
CA ASP A 130 23.71 -13.63 3.33
C ASP A 130 23.16 -12.36 2.67
N LEU A 131 22.22 -11.67 3.32
CA LEU A 131 21.61 -10.42 2.85
C LEU A 131 22.60 -9.25 2.91
N GLU A 132 23.46 -9.19 3.92
CA GLU A 132 24.53 -8.19 4.02
C GLU A 132 25.47 -8.26 2.81
N LEU A 133 25.84 -9.46 2.37
CA LEU A 133 26.65 -9.65 1.17
C LEU A 133 25.96 -9.10 -0.09
N GLN A 134 24.64 -9.26 -0.22
CA GLN A 134 23.87 -8.68 -1.33
C GLN A 134 23.85 -7.15 -1.29
N ILE A 135 23.72 -6.56 -0.10
CA ILE A 135 23.73 -5.10 0.09
C ILE A 135 25.12 -4.53 -0.22
N ALA A 136 26.17 -5.17 0.31
CA ALA A 136 27.55 -4.78 0.09
C ALA A 136 27.93 -4.87 -1.40
N GLY A 137 27.46 -5.90 -2.09
CA GLY A 137 27.63 -6.07 -3.54
C GLY A 137 26.77 -5.16 -4.41
N GLY A 138 25.85 -4.37 -3.82
CA GLY A 138 24.98 -3.46 -4.59
C GLY A 138 23.90 -4.17 -5.43
N ILE A 139 23.65 -5.45 -5.17
CA ILE A 139 22.71 -6.31 -5.93
C ILE A 139 21.41 -6.60 -5.16
N ALA A 140 21.26 -6.08 -3.94
CA ALA A 140 20.06 -6.23 -3.13
C ALA A 140 18.79 -5.74 -3.86
N THR A 141 17.84 -6.65 -4.01
CA THR A 141 16.52 -6.42 -4.61
C THR A 141 15.52 -5.87 -3.59
N GLY A 142 14.33 -5.47 -4.05
CA GLY A 142 13.25 -5.09 -3.13
C GLY A 142 12.87 -6.23 -2.17
N LEU A 143 12.88 -7.47 -2.64
CA LEU A 143 12.55 -8.64 -1.82
C LEU A 143 13.59 -8.88 -0.71
N ASP A 144 14.86 -8.62 -1.00
CA ASP A 144 15.92 -8.70 0.00
C ASP A 144 15.69 -7.69 1.12
N TRP A 145 15.35 -6.45 0.77
CA TRP A 145 14.99 -5.41 1.73
C TRP A 145 13.76 -5.76 2.57
N LEU A 146 12.72 -6.33 1.96
CA LEU A 146 11.54 -6.79 2.69
C LEU A 146 11.90 -7.94 3.66
N SER A 147 12.77 -8.85 3.24
CA SER A 147 13.26 -9.95 4.07
C SER A 147 14.07 -9.44 5.26
N ILE A 148 14.96 -8.46 5.04
CA ILE A 148 15.69 -7.76 6.11
C ILE A 148 14.71 -7.15 7.10
N ALA A 149 13.74 -6.38 6.62
CA ALA A 149 12.74 -5.75 7.48
C ALA A 149 12.01 -6.81 8.34
N GLN A 150 11.55 -7.91 7.73
CA GLN A 150 10.89 -8.99 8.46
C GLN A 150 11.78 -9.65 9.51
N LEU A 151 13.07 -9.85 9.22
CA LEU A 151 14.02 -10.43 10.17
C LEU A 151 14.29 -9.48 11.35
N LEU A 152 14.47 -8.19 11.08
CA LEU A 152 14.73 -7.17 12.10
C LEU A 152 13.53 -6.93 13.01
N THR A 153 12.31 -6.94 12.46
CA THR A 153 11.07 -6.73 13.24
C THR A 153 10.48 -8.03 13.79
N SER A 154 11.18 -9.16 13.67
CA SER A 154 10.72 -10.44 14.23
C SER A 154 10.92 -10.48 15.75
N SER A 155 10.14 -11.30 16.46
CA SER A 155 10.27 -11.46 17.92
C SER A 155 11.65 -11.99 18.36
N ASN A 156 12.38 -12.64 17.45
CA ASN A 156 13.75 -13.13 17.65
C ASN A 156 14.77 -12.26 16.88
N GLY A 157 14.40 -11.03 16.53
CA GLY A 157 15.22 -10.10 15.78
C GLY A 157 16.60 -9.91 16.43
N THR A 158 17.60 -9.70 15.58
CA THR A 158 18.95 -9.39 16.04
C THR A 158 19.11 -7.88 16.08
N VAL A 159 19.60 -7.35 17.19
CA VAL A 159 19.96 -5.93 17.29
C VAL A 159 21.21 -5.71 16.46
N LEU A 160 21.09 -4.91 15.40
CA LEU A 160 22.23 -4.51 14.58
C LEU A 160 23.00 -3.36 15.26
N PRO A 161 24.31 -3.24 15.02
CA PRO A 161 25.05 -2.03 15.38
C PRO A 161 24.40 -0.79 14.73
N PRO A 162 24.26 0.34 15.46
CA PRO A 162 23.58 1.54 14.95
C PRO A 162 24.15 2.07 13.63
N SER A 163 25.47 1.99 13.44
CA SER A 163 26.14 2.41 12.20
C SER A 163 25.70 1.58 10.99
N MET A 164 25.61 0.26 11.16
CA MET A 164 25.17 -0.66 10.12
C MET A 164 23.69 -0.42 9.78
N LEU A 165 22.84 -0.28 10.81
CA LEU A 165 21.42 0.00 10.61
C LEU A 165 21.20 1.32 9.86
N ASN A 166 21.93 2.38 10.23
CA ASN A 166 21.85 3.68 9.56
C ASN A 166 22.28 3.60 8.08
N ASP A 167 23.39 2.91 7.78
CA ASP A 167 23.84 2.72 6.39
C ASP A 167 22.79 1.96 5.57
N TRP A 168 22.27 0.86 6.10
CA TRP A 168 21.25 0.05 5.42
C TRP A 168 19.97 0.83 5.18
N LEU A 169 19.47 1.56 6.18
CA LEU A 169 18.30 2.42 6.05
C LEU A 169 18.53 3.54 5.02
N GLY A 170 19.70 4.18 5.03
CA GLY A 170 20.06 5.20 4.04
C GLY A 170 20.04 4.66 2.61
N ARG A 171 20.62 3.47 2.39
CA ARG A 171 20.57 2.78 1.09
C ARG A 171 19.14 2.43 0.68
N LEU A 172 18.35 1.84 1.59
CA LEU A 172 16.95 1.49 1.31
C LEU A 172 16.14 2.73 0.93
N VAL A 173 16.23 3.82 1.69
CA VAL A 173 15.53 5.07 1.40
C VAL A 173 15.95 5.63 0.04
N ASN A 174 17.25 5.73 -0.23
CA ASN A 174 17.76 6.25 -1.50
C ASN A 174 17.30 5.40 -2.70
N GLN A 175 17.38 4.07 -2.59
CA GLN A 175 16.89 3.16 -3.62
C GLN A 175 15.37 3.28 -3.81
N THR A 176 14.62 3.48 -2.73
CA THR A 176 13.16 3.65 -2.80
C THR A 176 12.78 4.89 -3.60
N MET A 177 13.43 6.03 -3.32
CA MET A 177 13.20 7.31 -4.01
C MET A 177 13.45 7.23 -5.53
N ARG A 178 14.27 6.27 -5.98
CA ARG A 178 14.64 6.09 -7.40
C ARG A 178 13.95 4.90 -8.07
N SER A 179 13.26 4.08 -7.29
CA SER A 179 12.62 2.86 -7.78
C SER A 179 11.26 3.13 -8.39
N VAL A 180 10.86 2.28 -9.33
CA VAL A 180 9.54 2.29 -9.99
C VAL A 180 8.87 0.92 -9.91
N HIS A 181 7.58 0.85 -10.20
CA HIS A 181 6.79 -0.39 -10.29
C HIS A 181 6.90 -1.30 -9.05
N HIS A 182 7.03 -2.62 -9.25
CA HIS A 182 7.04 -3.62 -8.17
C HIS A 182 8.21 -3.39 -7.19
N ALA A 183 9.39 -3.04 -7.71
CA ALA A 183 10.57 -2.78 -6.88
C ALA A 183 10.36 -1.57 -5.94
N HIS A 184 9.55 -0.59 -6.37
CA HIS A 184 9.11 0.50 -5.51
C HIS A 184 8.13 0.05 -4.44
N VAL A 185 7.08 -0.68 -4.83
CA VAL A 185 6.05 -1.15 -3.88
C VAL A 185 6.66 -1.98 -2.75
N ILE A 186 7.58 -2.89 -3.07
CA ILE A 186 8.19 -3.79 -2.08
C ILE A 186 9.10 -3.03 -1.12
N ARG A 187 9.91 -2.08 -1.61
CA ARG A 187 10.76 -1.26 -0.74
C ARG A 187 9.95 -0.34 0.17
N ILE A 188 8.84 0.20 -0.34
CA ILE A 188 7.86 0.92 0.49
C ILE A 188 7.33 0.01 1.60
N GLN A 189 7.00 -1.25 1.31
CA GLN A 189 6.56 -2.19 2.35
C GLN A 189 7.65 -2.49 3.38
N ALA A 190 8.91 -2.61 2.96
CA ALA A 190 10.04 -2.80 3.86
C ALA A 190 10.17 -1.61 4.83
N LEU A 191 10.14 -0.37 4.31
CA LEU A 191 10.16 0.85 5.12
C LEU A 191 8.96 0.92 6.06
N SER A 192 7.75 0.57 5.60
CA SER A 192 6.55 0.54 6.43
C SER A 192 6.66 -0.42 7.62
N LEU A 193 7.28 -1.59 7.45
CA LEU A 193 7.53 -2.53 8.56
C LEU A 193 8.51 -1.94 9.57
N LEU A 194 9.61 -1.36 9.09
CA LEU A 194 10.65 -0.78 9.93
C LEU A 194 10.15 0.47 10.69
N VAL A 195 9.31 1.31 10.07
CA VAL A 195 8.78 2.50 10.74
C VAL A 195 7.75 2.17 11.82
N GLN A 196 7.05 1.03 11.67
CA GLN A 196 6.04 0.53 12.62
C GLN A 196 6.66 -0.10 13.86
N ASP A 197 7.80 -0.73 13.69
CA ASP A 197 8.45 -1.50 14.75
C ASP A 197 9.03 -0.57 15.84
N PRO A 198 8.77 -0.82 17.14
CA PRO A 198 9.24 0.06 18.21
C PRO A 198 10.77 0.21 18.30
N GLN A 199 11.55 -0.79 17.84
CA GLN A 199 13.02 -0.76 17.93
C GLN A 199 13.64 0.02 16.77
N THR A 200 13.07 -0.11 15.57
CA THR A 200 13.59 0.48 14.34
C THR A 200 12.84 1.74 13.88
N GLY A 201 11.67 2.03 14.48
CA GLY A 201 10.76 3.08 14.03
C GLY A 201 11.36 4.47 14.06
N ARG A 202 11.97 4.85 15.18
CA ARG A 202 12.58 6.18 15.34
C ARG A 202 13.76 6.40 14.40
N VAL A 203 14.65 5.42 14.28
CA VAL A 203 15.82 5.54 13.39
C VAL A 203 15.41 5.55 11.92
N THR A 204 14.41 4.75 11.54
CA THR A 204 13.83 4.77 10.19
C THR A 204 13.18 6.12 9.87
N PHE A 205 12.43 6.67 10.84
CA PHE A 205 11.82 8.00 10.72
C PHE A 205 12.90 9.08 10.51
N ASP A 206 13.93 9.09 11.35
CA ASP A 206 15.01 10.07 11.29
C ASP A 206 15.78 9.96 9.96
N GLN A 207 16.05 8.74 9.47
CA GLN A 207 16.71 8.54 8.19
C GLN A 207 15.87 9.02 7.01
N ILE A 208 14.56 8.75 7.00
CA ILE A 208 13.65 9.27 5.97
C ILE A 208 13.67 10.80 5.96
N GLN A 209 13.62 11.44 7.13
CA GLN A 209 13.69 12.90 7.23
C GLN A 209 15.02 13.45 6.73
N ALA A 210 16.14 12.82 7.08
CA ALA A 210 17.47 13.23 6.65
C ALA A 210 17.64 13.13 5.13
N GLU A 211 17.26 12.00 4.53
CA GLU A 211 17.40 11.74 3.09
C GLU A 211 16.49 12.64 2.24
N THR A 212 15.25 12.84 2.67
CA THR A 212 14.28 13.68 1.96
C THR A 212 14.50 15.18 2.18
N GLY A 213 15.34 15.53 3.16
CA GLY A 213 15.77 16.89 3.45
C GLY A 213 17.01 17.34 2.69
N ARG A 214 17.68 16.45 1.93
CA ARG A 214 18.87 16.81 1.14
C ARG A 214 18.51 17.73 -0.02
N ASP A 215 19.40 18.67 -0.31
CA ASP A 215 19.27 19.54 -1.47
C ASP A 215 19.18 18.73 -2.77
N GLY A 216 18.17 19.03 -3.58
CA GLY A 216 17.91 18.32 -4.83
C GLY A 216 17.25 16.95 -4.70
N ALA A 217 16.86 16.50 -3.50
CA ALA A 217 16.16 15.23 -3.32
C ALA A 217 14.88 15.10 -4.18
N GLN A 218 14.80 14.04 -4.98
CA GLN A 218 13.66 13.71 -5.84
C GLN A 218 12.92 12.46 -5.33
N GLY A 219 11.65 12.27 -5.70
CA GLY A 219 10.89 11.08 -5.28
C GLY A 219 10.54 11.05 -3.78
N VAL A 220 10.53 12.20 -3.13
CA VAL A 220 10.35 12.31 -1.66
C VAL A 220 8.93 12.00 -1.18
N VAL A 221 7.91 12.21 -2.03
CA VAL A 221 6.49 12.12 -1.65
C VAL A 221 6.16 10.74 -1.08
N ASP A 222 6.51 9.69 -1.82
CA ASP A 222 6.12 8.34 -1.46
C ASP A 222 6.84 7.82 -0.22
N VAL A 223 8.11 8.19 -0.05
CA VAL A 223 8.91 7.83 1.12
C VAL A 223 8.44 8.58 2.36
N LEU A 224 8.13 9.88 2.27
CA LEU A 224 7.53 10.62 3.38
C LEU A 224 6.16 10.06 3.76
N ALA A 225 5.36 9.64 2.78
CA ALA A 225 4.05 9.04 3.04
C ALA A 225 4.14 7.75 3.87
N VAL A 226 5.25 7.01 3.83
CA VAL A 226 5.48 5.82 4.67
C VAL A 226 5.46 6.16 6.15
N LEU A 227 5.86 7.37 6.54
CA LEU A 227 5.82 7.80 7.94
C LEU A 227 4.40 7.80 8.51
N GLY A 228 3.37 7.73 7.66
CA GLY A 228 1.98 7.53 8.07
C GLY A 228 1.71 6.20 8.75
N ASP A 229 2.66 5.26 8.72
CA ASP A 229 2.57 3.98 9.40
C ASP A 229 3.12 4.01 10.83
N VAL A 230 3.66 5.13 11.29
CA VAL A 230 4.28 5.22 12.62
C VAL A 230 3.28 4.99 13.76
N GLY A 231 3.69 4.19 14.75
CA GLY A 231 2.88 3.91 15.95
C GLY A 231 3.15 4.83 17.14
N ASP A 232 4.33 5.48 17.18
CA ASP A 232 4.73 6.36 18.28
C ASP A 232 4.04 7.74 18.19
N PRO A 233 3.21 8.14 19.17
CA PRO A 233 2.55 9.44 19.19
C PRO A 233 3.51 10.63 19.11
N GLY A 234 4.72 10.53 19.65
CA GLY A 234 5.74 11.58 19.58
C GLY A 234 6.28 11.77 18.16
N LEU A 235 6.32 10.72 17.35
CA LEU A 235 6.67 10.82 15.92
C LEU A 235 5.51 11.38 15.10
N VAL A 236 4.25 11.10 15.47
CA VAL A 236 3.07 11.73 14.85
C VAL A 236 3.05 13.24 15.10
N GLU A 237 3.42 13.71 16.29
CA GLU A 237 3.60 15.14 16.58
C GLU A 237 4.67 15.79 15.68
N ARG A 238 5.78 15.09 15.44
CA ARG A 238 6.83 15.56 14.52
C ARG A 238 6.33 15.64 13.08
N LEU A 239 5.46 14.72 12.63
CA LEU A 239 4.81 14.82 11.32
C LEU A 239 3.90 16.04 11.23
N LEU A 240 3.08 16.29 12.26
CA LEU A 240 2.23 17.48 12.29
C LEU A 240 3.06 18.77 12.21
N ARG A 241 4.18 18.85 12.94
CA ARG A 241 5.11 19.98 12.85
C ARG A 241 5.70 20.08 11.43
N GLY A 242 6.13 18.95 10.86
CA GLY A 242 6.64 18.88 9.49
C GLY A 242 5.62 19.37 8.43
N LEU A 243 4.32 19.16 8.64
CA LEU A 243 3.28 19.65 7.74
C LEU A 243 3.27 21.19 7.67
N ARG A 244 3.52 21.85 8.80
CA ARG A 244 3.59 23.32 8.90
C ARG A 244 4.86 23.87 8.28
N ASP A 245 5.98 23.22 8.57
CA ASP A 245 7.34 23.73 8.32
C ASP A 245 7.89 23.38 6.92
N THR A 246 7.20 22.52 6.17
CA THR A 246 7.61 22.12 4.81
C THR A 246 6.68 22.67 3.74
N HIS A 247 7.16 22.67 2.50
CA HIS A 247 6.43 23.14 1.32
C HIS A 247 6.54 22.15 0.16
N GLY A 248 5.69 22.34 -0.86
CA GLY A 248 5.74 21.57 -2.11
C GLY A 248 5.65 20.06 -1.91
N ALA A 249 6.52 19.31 -2.60
CA ALA A 249 6.51 17.84 -2.57
C ALA A 249 6.70 17.25 -1.16
N ARG A 250 7.48 17.89 -0.29
CA ARG A 250 7.69 17.42 1.08
C ARG A 250 6.42 17.58 1.92
N GLN A 251 5.78 18.75 1.84
CA GLN A 251 4.51 19.00 2.52
C GLN A 251 3.43 18.03 2.06
N TRP A 252 3.38 17.75 0.76
CA TRP A 252 2.47 16.78 0.19
C TRP A 252 2.73 15.36 0.74
N GLY A 253 3.98 14.91 0.78
CA GLY A 253 4.34 13.61 1.36
C GLY A 253 3.95 13.49 2.85
N VAL A 254 4.18 14.54 3.64
CA VAL A 254 3.77 14.60 5.05
C VAL A 254 2.25 14.61 5.19
N ALA A 255 1.53 15.32 4.32
CA ALA A 255 0.08 15.28 4.30
C ALA A 255 -0.45 13.88 3.97
N LEU A 256 0.15 13.17 3.02
CA LEU A 256 -0.22 11.77 2.76
C LEU A 256 0.05 10.86 3.96
N ALA A 257 1.13 11.10 4.73
CA ALA A 257 1.39 10.36 5.97
C ALA A 257 0.30 10.61 7.02
N LEU A 258 -0.09 11.87 7.25
CA LEU A 258 -1.17 12.22 8.18
C LEU A 258 -2.53 11.72 7.70
N LEU A 259 -2.75 11.67 6.38
CA LEU A 259 -3.96 11.12 5.77
C LEU A 259 -4.10 9.63 6.11
N THR A 260 -3.02 8.86 6.04
CA THR A 260 -3.00 7.45 6.49
C THR A 260 -3.45 7.35 7.94
N GLN A 261 -2.89 8.17 8.84
CA GLN A 261 -3.27 8.17 10.27
C GLN A 261 -4.75 8.51 10.50
N ILE A 262 -5.32 9.42 9.71
CA ILE A 262 -6.75 9.79 9.79
C ILE A 262 -7.64 8.64 9.30
N VAL A 263 -7.31 8.05 8.14
CA VAL A 263 -8.12 7.00 7.52
C VAL A 263 -8.06 5.70 8.32
N SER A 264 -6.89 5.37 8.87
CA SER A 264 -6.70 4.22 9.75
C SER A 264 -7.23 4.46 11.18
N GLY A 265 -7.61 5.69 11.53
CA GLY A 265 -8.12 6.04 12.86
C GLY A 265 -7.06 6.00 13.97
N THR A 266 -5.78 6.08 13.62
CA THR A 266 -4.64 6.00 14.54
C THR A 266 -4.12 7.38 14.97
N LEU A 267 -4.59 8.45 14.33
CA LEU A 267 -4.25 9.83 14.73
C LEU A 267 -4.68 10.09 16.19
N PRO A 268 -3.75 10.43 17.10
CA PRO A 268 -4.11 10.73 18.48
C PRO A 268 -5.10 11.90 18.57
N SER A 269 -6.22 11.70 19.27
CA SER A 269 -7.32 12.68 19.36
C SER A 269 -6.88 14.05 19.87
N ARG A 270 -5.91 14.07 20.80
CA ARG A 270 -5.29 15.29 21.33
C ARG A 270 -4.60 16.16 20.29
N LEU A 271 -4.24 15.61 19.13
CA LEU A 271 -3.58 16.35 18.03
C LEU A 271 -4.57 16.94 17.03
N ILE A 272 -5.85 16.55 17.08
CA ILE A 272 -6.87 17.03 16.15
C ILE A 272 -7.02 18.57 16.17
N PRO A 273 -7.10 19.25 17.32
CA PRO A 273 -7.20 20.71 17.34
C PRO A 273 -6.00 21.39 16.65
N ALA A 274 -4.77 20.97 17.01
CA ALA A 274 -3.55 21.52 16.41
C ALA A 274 -3.43 21.23 14.90
N LEU A 275 -3.94 20.07 14.46
CA LEU A 275 -4.06 19.76 13.04
C LEU A 275 -5.02 20.74 12.36
N ILE A 276 -6.24 20.93 12.88
CA ILE A 276 -7.23 21.87 12.31
C ILE A 276 -6.63 23.26 12.13
N ASP A 277 -5.97 23.81 13.16
CA ASP A 277 -5.34 25.14 13.10
C ASP A 277 -4.28 25.20 11.98
N THR A 278 -3.48 24.15 11.87
CA THR A 278 -2.42 24.02 10.85
C THR A 278 -3.02 23.92 9.44
N LEU A 279 -4.14 23.21 9.25
CA LEU A 279 -4.82 23.11 7.96
C LEU A 279 -5.36 24.48 7.52
N LEU A 280 -5.98 25.23 8.44
CA LEU A 280 -6.48 26.58 8.13
C LEU A 280 -5.35 27.56 7.83
N GLU A 281 -4.22 27.47 8.53
CA GLU A 281 -3.03 28.26 8.22
C GLU A 281 -2.49 27.97 6.82
N ILE A 282 -2.36 26.69 6.45
CA ILE A 282 -1.88 26.27 5.13
C ILE A 282 -2.87 26.68 4.03
N ALA A 283 -4.18 26.55 4.26
CA ALA A 283 -5.21 26.93 3.30
C ALA A 283 -5.16 28.43 2.93
N ARG A 284 -4.87 29.31 3.90
CA ARG A 284 -4.73 30.76 3.66
C ARG A 284 -3.56 31.12 2.74
N ARG A 285 -2.66 30.19 2.43
CA ARG A 285 -1.54 30.38 1.49
C ARG A 285 -1.99 30.28 0.02
N GLY A 286 -3.28 30.03 -0.24
CA GLY A 286 -3.89 29.99 -1.56
C GLY A 286 -4.08 28.56 -2.11
N VAL A 287 -4.83 28.44 -3.21
CA VAL A 287 -5.32 27.16 -3.76
C VAL A 287 -4.21 26.11 -3.93
N VAL A 288 -3.11 26.45 -4.61
CA VAL A 288 -2.04 25.49 -4.94
C VAL A 288 -1.29 25.03 -3.69
N ALA A 289 -0.87 25.96 -2.83
CA ALA A 289 -0.16 25.64 -1.58
C ALA A 289 -1.07 24.99 -0.54
N GLY A 290 -2.37 25.21 -0.63
CA GLY A 290 -3.39 24.72 0.29
C GLY A 290 -3.98 23.34 -0.05
N LEU A 291 -3.63 22.74 -1.18
CA LEU A 291 -4.07 21.38 -1.56
C LEU A 291 -3.83 20.32 -0.47
N PRO A 292 -2.68 20.27 0.23
CA PRO A 292 -2.48 19.33 1.34
C PRO A 292 -3.54 19.50 2.45
N ALA A 293 -3.93 20.74 2.75
CA ALA A 293 -4.91 21.03 3.77
C ALA A 293 -6.31 20.54 3.38
N PHE A 294 -6.67 20.77 2.11
CA PHE A 294 -7.95 20.33 1.56
C PHE A 294 -8.14 18.81 1.64
N VAL A 295 -7.16 18.03 1.18
CA VAL A 295 -7.23 16.55 1.18
C VAL A 295 -7.40 15.99 2.60
N LEU A 296 -6.69 16.56 3.57
CA LEU A 296 -6.82 16.14 4.97
C LEU A 296 -8.19 16.51 5.54
N ALA A 297 -8.69 17.71 5.25
CA ALA A 297 -9.99 18.18 5.72
C ALA A 297 -11.15 17.30 5.22
N GLN A 298 -11.09 16.82 3.97
CA GLN A 298 -12.08 15.91 3.37
C GLN A 298 -12.28 14.62 4.17
N ARG A 299 -11.24 14.13 4.88
CA ARG A 299 -11.33 12.91 5.70
C ARG A 299 -11.69 13.18 7.16
N LEU A 300 -11.45 14.39 7.65
CA LEU A 300 -11.81 14.80 9.01
C LEU A 300 -13.30 15.09 9.14
N SER A 301 -13.83 16.09 8.42
CA SER A 301 -15.25 16.45 8.49
C SER A 301 -15.69 17.36 7.33
N ALA A 302 -16.98 17.29 6.98
CA ALA A 302 -17.58 18.18 5.98
C ALA A 302 -17.53 19.67 6.39
N PRO A 303 -17.83 20.06 7.67
CA PRO A 303 -17.69 21.45 8.09
C PRO A 303 -16.26 22.00 7.96
N LEU A 304 -15.25 21.21 8.32
CA LEU A 304 -13.84 21.63 8.17
C LEU A 304 -13.46 21.77 6.70
N THR A 305 -13.94 20.88 5.84
CA THR A 305 -13.73 20.97 4.39
C THR A 305 -14.24 22.31 3.85
N GLN A 306 -15.44 22.73 4.26
CA GLN A 306 -16.01 24.02 3.86
C GLN A 306 -15.19 25.21 4.37
N GLN A 307 -14.70 25.15 5.62
CA GLN A 307 -13.81 26.19 6.15
C GLN A 307 -12.49 26.29 5.38
N VAL A 308 -11.91 25.15 5.00
CA VAL A 308 -10.71 25.12 4.17
C VAL A 308 -10.98 25.69 2.79
N ILE A 309 -12.06 25.29 2.11
CA ILE A 309 -12.45 25.87 0.80
C ILE A 309 -12.59 27.39 0.89
N ALA A 310 -13.28 27.89 1.92
CA ALA A 310 -13.42 29.33 2.14
C ALA A 310 -12.07 30.02 2.35
N ALA A 311 -11.15 29.41 3.10
CA ALA A 311 -9.81 29.93 3.34
C ALA A 311 -8.89 29.89 2.11
N LEU A 312 -9.10 28.92 1.20
CA LEU A 312 -8.37 28.83 -0.07
C LEU A 312 -8.76 29.95 -1.06
N GLY A 313 -9.97 30.51 -0.91
CA GLY A 313 -10.54 31.49 -1.85
C GLY A 313 -11.10 30.88 -3.14
N GLY A 314 -11.24 29.56 -3.20
CA GLY A 314 -11.77 28.82 -4.36
C GLY A 314 -11.80 27.30 -4.10
N ASP A 315 -12.68 26.57 -4.80
CA ASP A 315 -12.75 25.12 -4.70
C ASP A 315 -11.58 24.48 -5.48
N PRO A 316 -10.62 23.81 -4.81
CA PRO A 316 -9.52 23.14 -5.50
C PRO A 316 -9.97 21.94 -6.33
N THR A 317 -11.22 21.50 -6.14
CA THR A 317 -11.81 20.37 -6.85
C THR A 317 -12.75 20.79 -7.96
N ASP A 318 -12.81 22.06 -8.38
CA ASP A 318 -13.68 22.51 -9.49
C ASP A 318 -13.44 21.60 -10.70
N PRO A 319 -14.26 20.55 -10.88
CA PRO A 319 -13.85 19.43 -11.68
C PRO A 319 -14.41 19.63 -13.08
N ASP A 320 -13.65 19.21 -14.09
CA ASP A 320 -14.29 18.83 -15.34
C ASP A 320 -15.49 17.90 -15.02
N PRO A 321 -16.67 18.11 -15.63
CA PRO A 321 -17.83 17.25 -15.43
C PRO A 321 -17.45 15.76 -15.53
N GLY A 322 -17.67 15.02 -14.45
CA GLY A 322 -17.34 13.59 -14.38
C GLY A 322 -16.08 13.22 -13.58
N ALA A 323 -15.44 14.08 -12.78
CA ALA A 323 -14.32 13.62 -11.93
C ALA A 323 -14.73 12.95 -10.59
N ARG A 324 -16.03 12.75 -10.36
CA ARG A 324 -16.59 12.23 -9.09
C ARG A 324 -16.63 10.70 -9.07
N VAL A 325 -16.46 10.10 -7.89
CA VAL A 325 -16.36 8.64 -7.74
C VAL A 325 -17.64 7.89 -8.14
N GLN A 326 -18.80 8.55 -8.10
CA GLN A 326 -20.09 7.98 -8.53
C GLN A 326 -20.20 7.86 -10.05
N HIS A 327 -19.59 8.78 -10.81
CA HIS A 327 -19.68 8.80 -12.27
C HIS A 327 -18.38 9.37 -12.86
N PRO A 328 -17.26 8.62 -12.76
CA PRO A 328 -16.00 9.04 -13.31
C PRO A 328 -16.08 9.12 -14.84
N ALA A 329 -15.44 10.13 -15.43
CA ALA A 329 -15.29 10.28 -16.85
C ALA A 329 -14.61 9.05 -17.44
N GLN A 330 -15.08 8.61 -18.61
CA GLN A 330 -14.55 7.43 -19.33
C GLN A 330 -14.75 6.07 -18.63
N LEU A 331 -15.47 5.98 -17.50
CA LEU A 331 -15.68 4.70 -16.79
C LEU A 331 -16.23 3.61 -17.73
N ALA A 332 -17.33 3.90 -18.44
CA ALA A 332 -17.99 2.93 -19.32
C ALA A 332 -17.05 2.39 -20.41
N ARG A 333 -16.16 3.24 -20.94
CA ARG A 333 -15.16 2.85 -21.94
C ARG A 333 -14.15 1.85 -21.36
N TYR A 334 -13.61 2.12 -20.17
CA TYR A 334 -12.63 1.23 -19.54
C TYR A 334 -13.25 -0.09 -19.08
N VAL A 335 -14.48 -0.07 -18.56
CA VAL A 335 -15.22 -1.29 -18.20
C VAL A 335 -15.46 -2.15 -19.44
N ALA A 336 -15.94 -1.56 -20.54
CA ALA A 336 -16.16 -2.28 -21.79
C ALA A 336 -14.86 -2.89 -22.36
N ALA A 337 -13.74 -2.17 -22.26
CA ALA A 337 -12.43 -2.68 -22.66
C ALA A 337 -12.00 -3.87 -21.79
N GLY A 338 -12.18 -3.77 -20.47
CA GLY A 338 -11.90 -4.85 -19.52
C GLY A 338 -12.73 -6.11 -19.81
N THR A 339 -14.04 -5.96 -19.99
CA THR A 339 -14.94 -7.07 -20.35
C THR A 339 -14.59 -7.69 -21.70
N THR A 340 -14.19 -6.87 -22.68
CA THR A 340 -13.74 -7.37 -23.99
C THR A 340 -12.44 -8.17 -23.87
N ALA A 341 -11.51 -7.71 -23.04
CA ALA A 341 -10.22 -8.38 -22.83
C ALA A 341 -10.35 -9.68 -22.03
N SER A 342 -11.18 -9.71 -20.98
CA SER A 342 -11.31 -10.84 -20.07
C SER A 342 -12.45 -11.79 -20.38
N GLY A 343 -13.50 -11.32 -21.06
CA GLY A 343 -14.77 -12.03 -21.20
C GLY A 343 -15.56 -12.13 -19.88
N LEU A 344 -15.19 -11.37 -18.85
CA LEU A 344 -15.81 -11.40 -17.53
C LEU A 344 -16.63 -10.13 -17.25
N GLU A 345 -17.74 -10.32 -16.53
CA GLU A 345 -18.40 -9.24 -15.80
C GLU A 345 -17.70 -9.11 -14.44
N ASP A 346 -16.92 -8.04 -14.27
CA ASP A 346 -16.03 -7.85 -13.12
C ASP A 346 -16.41 -6.59 -12.33
N PRO A 347 -17.27 -6.71 -11.29
CA PRO A 347 -17.70 -5.56 -10.50
C PRO A 347 -16.56 -4.92 -9.69
N MET A 348 -15.52 -5.69 -9.35
CA MET A 348 -14.35 -5.14 -8.67
C MET A 348 -13.49 -4.31 -9.63
N LEU A 349 -13.34 -4.73 -10.89
CA LEU A 349 -12.69 -3.91 -11.90
C LEU A 349 -13.40 -2.56 -12.04
N GLU A 350 -14.73 -2.57 -12.20
CA GLU A 350 -15.52 -1.33 -12.26
C GLU A 350 -15.29 -0.47 -11.01
N ARG A 351 -15.30 -1.09 -9.82
CA ARG A 351 -15.05 -0.39 -8.55
C ARG A 351 -13.66 0.27 -8.51
N LEU A 352 -12.61 -0.44 -8.89
CA LEU A 352 -11.25 0.09 -8.93
C LEU A 352 -11.10 1.19 -9.98
N LEU A 353 -11.73 1.05 -11.14
CA LEU A 353 -11.78 2.11 -12.16
C LEU A 353 -12.46 3.37 -11.62
N ARG A 354 -13.59 3.22 -10.91
CA ARG A 354 -14.27 4.35 -10.25
C ARG A 354 -13.37 5.13 -9.30
N GLU A 355 -12.62 4.41 -8.47
CA GLU A 355 -11.68 5.02 -7.52
C GLU A 355 -10.45 5.62 -8.21
N SER A 356 -9.92 4.97 -9.25
CA SER A 356 -8.70 5.40 -9.96
C SER A 356 -8.89 6.65 -10.83
N LEU A 357 -10.10 6.81 -11.38
CA LEU A 357 -10.47 7.92 -12.27
C LEU A 357 -11.01 9.12 -11.51
N SER A 358 -11.32 8.98 -10.21
CA SER A 358 -11.86 10.05 -9.39
C SER A 358 -10.78 10.89 -8.72
N ALA A 359 -11.03 12.19 -8.60
CA ALA A 359 -10.23 13.10 -7.79
C ALA A 359 -10.73 13.22 -6.33
N ASP A 360 -11.84 12.57 -5.97
CA ASP A 360 -12.50 12.78 -4.67
C ASP A 360 -11.62 12.32 -3.48
N PHE A 361 -10.84 11.25 -3.64
CA PHE A 361 -10.07 10.63 -2.56
C PHE A 361 -8.72 10.10 -3.06
N VAL A 362 -7.64 10.83 -2.81
CA VAL A 362 -6.31 10.54 -3.36
C VAL A 362 -5.75 9.18 -2.91
N GLU A 363 -6.01 8.79 -1.67
CA GLU A 363 -5.57 7.53 -1.10
C GLU A 363 -6.31 6.33 -1.72
N ARG A 364 -7.61 6.47 -1.99
CA ARG A 364 -8.38 5.46 -2.74
C ARG A 364 -7.89 5.34 -4.16
N ARG A 365 -7.65 6.48 -4.82
CA ARG A 365 -7.11 6.53 -6.17
C ARG A 365 -5.76 5.82 -6.27
N ARG A 366 -4.81 6.14 -5.39
CA ARG A 366 -3.47 5.54 -5.36
C ARG A 366 -3.55 4.02 -5.12
N GLN A 367 -4.41 3.61 -4.21
CA GLN A 367 -4.61 2.20 -3.90
C GLN A 367 -5.22 1.42 -5.08
N ALA A 368 -6.25 1.99 -5.73
CA ALA A 368 -6.88 1.39 -6.90
C ALA A 368 -5.93 1.31 -8.10
N LEU A 369 -5.13 2.35 -8.34
CA LEU A 369 -4.10 2.33 -9.39
C LEU A 369 -3.04 1.25 -9.16
N ARG A 370 -2.60 1.04 -7.91
CA ARG A 370 -1.66 -0.05 -7.57
C ARG A 370 -2.26 -1.41 -7.85
N MET A 371 -3.52 -1.61 -7.45
CA MET A 371 -4.27 -2.83 -7.72
C MET A 371 -4.38 -3.13 -9.22
N LEU A 372 -4.79 -2.14 -10.01
CA LEU A 372 -4.90 -2.26 -11.46
C LEU A 372 -3.52 -2.56 -12.08
N SER A 373 -2.46 -1.90 -11.63
CA SER A 373 -1.10 -2.09 -12.17
C SER A 373 -0.49 -3.48 -11.93
N ALA A 374 -1.02 -4.25 -10.97
CA ALA A 374 -0.62 -5.63 -10.72
C ALA A 374 -1.67 -6.65 -11.13
N SER A 375 -2.77 -6.17 -11.71
CA SER A 375 -3.77 -7.00 -12.35
C SER A 375 -3.39 -7.22 -13.82
N PRO A 376 -3.93 -8.25 -14.48
CA PRO A 376 -3.70 -8.52 -15.90
C PRO A 376 -4.55 -7.66 -16.86
N TYR A 377 -5.28 -6.66 -16.35
CA TYR A 377 -6.15 -5.78 -17.15
C TYR A 377 -5.41 -4.63 -17.83
#